data_AF-A0A9P3EWC1-F1
#
_entry.id   AF-A0A9P3EWC1-F1
#
_cell.length_a   1.000
_cell.length_b   1.000
_cell.length_c   1.000
_cell.angle_alpha   90.00
_cell.angle_beta   90.00
_cell.angle_gamma   90.00
#
_symmetry.space_group_name_H-M   'P 1'
#
loop_
_entity.id
_entity.type
_entity.pdbx_description
1 polymer ?
#
loop_
_entity_poly.entity_id
_entity_poly.type
_entity_poly.pdbx_seq_one_letter_code
_entity_poly.pdbx_strand_id
1 'polypeptide(L)'
;MRRTLLLLSVIAFCFIGSVIANLTLPRFSLRKRLPRPLVNVLHSRHGQGQQDDTELRNWLSNQQPVMDKMFSSSSTGDDSGKPVVADVLPKNRAINIFASLTRQFEPIESRLNDSSKNVTVLAPRNSAIQSLPRKPWENPEDYEKFGGVSAYEGQEGEDRAKQNLQRFVEAHIIPTSPWREGEEVETLGGEKLKWTKNGDKIYIQPSNVEVDNIAETVTNGELWILSGVINYR
;
A
#
# COMPACT_ATOMS: atom_id res chain seq x y z
N MET A 1 -66.44 -11.36 -18.59
CA MET A 1 -67.29 -10.22 -18.16
C MET A 1 -67.08 -9.99 -16.66
N ARG A 2 -67.07 -8.72 -16.21
CA ARG A 2 -67.39 -8.22 -14.83
C ARG A 2 -66.66 -8.89 -13.63
N ARG A 3 -65.69 -8.20 -13.01
CA ARG A 3 -65.82 -7.33 -11.81
C ARG A 3 -65.84 -8.13 -10.49
N THR A 4 -64.74 -8.21 -9.72
CA THR A 4 -64.23 -7.27 -8.68
C THR A 4 -65.07 -7.23 -7.38
N LEU A 5 -64.40 -6.92 -6.25
CA LEU A 5 -64.91 -6.75 -4.86
C LEU A 5 -64.84 -8.05 -4.02
N LEU A 6 -64.40 -8.08 -2.75
CA LEU A 6 -63.98 -7.00 -1.83
C LEU A 6 -62.94 -7.48 -0.78
N LEU A 7 -62.18 -6.53 -0.23
CA LEU A 7 -61.25 -6.66 0.91
C LEU A 7 -61.96 -6.58 2.28
N LEU A 8 -61.22 -6.93 3.36
CA LEU A 8 -61.30 -6.49 4.79
C LEU A 8 -61.88 -7.45 5.85
N SER A 9 -61.04 -7.73 6.87
CA SER A 9 -61.32 -7.96 8.32
C SER A 9 -60.12 -8.74 8.93
N VAL A 10 -59.08 -8.19 9.56
CA VAL A 10 -58.96 -7.29 10.74
C VAL A 10 -59.30 -7.95 12.10
N ILE A 11 -58.25 -8.48 12.74
CA ILE A 11 -57.90 -8.49 14.19
C ILE A 11 -58.88 -9.15 15.19
N ALA A 12 -58.47 -10.33 15.69
CA ALA A 12 -58.99 -11.10 16.84
C ALA A 12 -57.98 -12.21 17.27
N PHE A 13 -57.88 -12.72 18.52
CA PHE A 13 -58.30 -12.23 19.84
C PHE A 13 -57.47 -12.94 20.97
N CYS A 14 -56.73 -12.18 21.80
CA CYS A 14 -56.47 -12.34 23.25
C CYS A 14 -55.94 -13.63 23.96
N PHE A 15 -54.90 -13.40 24.79
CA PHE A 15 -54.64 -13.92 26.16
C PHE A 15 -54.73 -15.43 26.50
N ILE A 16 -53.59 -15.98 26.96
CA ILE A 16 -53.54 -16.96 28.07
C ILE A 16 -52.59 -16.43 29.14
N GLY A 17 -53.00 -16.49 30.41
CA GLY A 17 -52.38 -15.80 31.54
C GLY A 17 -51.38 -16.63 32.37
N SER A 18 -50.83 -15.95 33.38
CA SER A 18 -49.73 -16.38 34.25
C SER A 18 -50.05 -17.54 35.20
N VAL A 19 -49.01 -18.25 35.63
CA VAL A 19 -48.96 -18.89 36.96
C VAL A 19 -47.69 -18.42 37.67
N ILE A 20 -47.84 -18.02 38.94
CA ILE A 20 -46.78 -17.50 39.82
C ILE A 20 -46.43 -18.57 40.85
N ALA A 21 -45.15 -18.70 41.20
CA ALA A 21 -44.74 -19.37 42.43
C ALA A 21 -43.56 -18.62 43.08
N ASN A 22 -43.84 -17.93 44.18
CA ASN A 22 -42.83 -17.29 45.03
C ASN A 22 -42.28 -18.30 46.06
N LEU A 23 -40.96 -18.39 46.20
CA LEU A 23 -40.31 -18.96 47.37
C LEU A 23 -39.13 -18.06 47.79
N THR A 24 -39.08 -17.75 49.08
CA THR A 24 -38.15 -16.78 49.68
C THR A 24 -37.29 -17.39 50.78
N LEU A 25 -36.20 -16.67 51.11
CA LEU A 25 -35.28 -16.82 52.26
C LEU A 25 -34.04 -17.72 52.03
N PRO A 26 -32.93 -17.51 52.77
CA PRO A 26 -32.53 -16.35 53.60
C PRO A 26 -31.19 -15.70 53.16
N ARG A 27 -30.92 -14.47 53.65
CA ARG A 27 -29.59 -13.84 53.53
C ARG A 27 -28.65 -14.33 54.63
N PHE A 28 -27.46 -14.81 54.26
CA PHE A 28 -26.31 -14.92 55.16
C PHE A 28 -25.09 -14.19 54.58
N SER A 29 -24.57 -13.21 55.32
CA SER A 29 -23.31 -12.53 55.00
C SER A 29 -22.16 -13.16 55.79
N LEU A 30 -21.26 -13.86 55.10
CA LEU A 30 -20.03 -14.38 55.67
C LEU A 30 -18.83 -14.01 54.78
N ARG A 31 -17.92 -13.20 55.32
CA ARG A 31 -16.64 -12.90 54.67
C ARG A 31 -15.73 -14.12 54.73
N LYS A 32 -15.30 -14.65 53.59
CA LYS A 32 -14.00 -15.32 53.41
C LYS A 32 -13.36 -14.84 52.11
N ARG A 33 -12.03 -14.73 52.08
CA ARG A 33 -11.23 -14.14 51.00
C ARG A 33 -10.36 -15.20 50.30
N LEU A 34 -10.13 -14.98 49.00
CA LEU A 34 -9.11 -15.60 48.12
C LEU A 34 -9.36 -17.09 47.74
N PRO A 35 -8.86 -17.57 46.56
CA PRO A 35 -7.93 -16.92 45.63
C PRO A 35 -8.46 -16.67 44.18
N ARG A 36 -7.68 -15.91 43.39
CA ARG A 36 -7.65 -15.96 41.91
C ARG A 36 -6.53 -16.96 41.49
N PRO A 37 -6.46 -17.47 40.23
CA PRO A 37 -7.16 -17.04 39.02
C PRO A 37 -7.89 -18.18 38.28
N LEU A 38 -8.62 -17.85 37.20
CA LEU A 38 -8.45 -18.55 35.92
C LEU A 38 -9.01 -17.73 34.75
N VAL A 39 -8.35 -17.90 33.62
CA VAL A 39 -8.50 -17.22 32.33
C VAL A 39 -9.90 -17.42 31.72
N ASN A 40 -10.58 -16.33 31.39
CA ASN A 40 -11.22 -16.12 30.08
C ASN A 40 -11.92 -14.75 30.03
N VAL A 41 -11.37 -13.82 29.24
CA VAL A 41 -12.03 -12.58 28.81
C VAL A 41 -12.03 -12.59 27.28
N LEU A 42 -13.13 -12.09 26.70
CA LEU A 42 -13.42 -12.09 25.26
C LEU A 42 -12.20 -11.71 24.39
N HIS A 43 -12.04 -12.42 23.27
CA HIS A 43 -11.16 -12.01 22.18
C HIS A 43 -11.72 -10.73 21.53
N SER A 44 -11.21 -9.58 21.98
CA SER A 44 -11.44 -8.30 21.31
C SER A 44 -10.61 -8.23 20.03
N ARG A 45 -11.29 -8.15 18.88
CA ARG A 45 -10.70 -8.08 17.54
C ARG A 45 -10.10 -6.70 17.24
N HIS A 46 -9.01 -6.34 17.91
CA HIS A 46 -8.17 -5.18 17.60
C HIS A 46 -6.75 -5.41 18.15
N GLY A 47 -5.75 -5.54 17.27
CA GLY A 47 -4.36 -5.77 17.70
C GLY A 47 -3.32 -6.04 16.60
N GLN A 48 -3.69 -6.55 15.42
CA GLN A 48 -2.70 -6.93 14.40
C GLN A 48 -2.04 -5.76 13.64
N GLY A 49 -2.71 -4.60 13.50
CA GLY A 49 -2.15 -3.49 12.73
C GLY A 49 -0.82 -2.92 13.25
N GLN A 50 -0.52 -3.09 14.55
CA GLN A 50 0.68 -2.52 15.17
C GLN A 50 1.90 -3.47 15.12
N GLN A 51 1.68 -4.77 14.93
CA GLN A 51 2.76 -5.75 14.75
C GLN A 51 3.32 -5.69 13.32
N ASP A 52 2.44 -5.63 12.32
CA ASP A 52 2.78 -5.41 10.90
C ASP A 52 3.67 -4.17 10.68
N ASP A 53 3.31 -3.05 11.30
CA ASP A 53 4.10 -1.82 11.26
C ASP A 53 5.48 -2.00 11.90
N THR A 54 5.58 -2.83 12.95
CA THR A 54 6.84 -3.10 13.65
C THR A 54 7.74 -4.03 12.84
N GLU A 55 7.18 -5.02 12.14
CA GLU A 55 7.93 -5.88 11.22
C GLU A 55 8.41 -5.13 9.98
N LEU A 56 7.57 -4.27 9.39
CA LEU A 56 7.97 -3.32 8.35
C LEU A 56 9.11 -2.40 8.83
N ARG A 57 9.00 -1.84 10.04
CA ARG A 57 10.05 -1.00 10.64
C ARG A 57 11.34 -1.76 10.87
N ASN A 58 11.26 -3.00 11.36
CA ASN A 58 12.43 -3.85 11.62
C ASN A 58 13.11 -4.31 10.32
N TRP A 59 12.32 -4.67 9.30
CA TRP A 59 12.82 -4.99 7.96
C TRP A 59 13.52 -3.79 7.32
N LEU A 60 12.91 -2.59 7.40
CA LEU A 60 13.52 -1.33 6.97
C LEU A 60 14.77 -0.96 7.79
N SER A 61 14.81 -1.21 9.10
CA SER A 61 15.96 -0.88 9.95
C SER A 61 17.13 -1.86 9.81
N ASN A 62 16.85 -3.10 9.39
CA ASN A 62 17.89 -4.09 9.11
C ASN A 62 18.64 -3.80 7.79
N GLN A 63 18.09 -2.94 6.93
CA GLN A 63 18.86 -2.31 5.85
C GLN A 63 19.64 -1.09 6.39
N GLN A 64 20.68 -1.37 7.20
CA GLN A 64 21.68 -0.35 7.52
C GLN A 64 22.39 0.09 6.22
N PRO A 65 22.65 1.40 6.03
CA PRO A 65 23.40 1.87 4.88
C PRO A 65 24.86 1.43 4.99
N VAL A 66 25.34 0.65 4.02
CA VAL A 66 26.77 0.34 3.86
C VAL A 66 27.50 1.55 3.26
N MET A 67 27.51 2.68 3.98
CA MET A 67 27.99 3.98 3.47
C MET A 67 29.31 4.48 4.08
N ASP A 68 30.05 3.66 4.84
CA ASP A 68 31.35 4.04 5.41
C ASP A 68 32.57 3.37 4.75
N LYS A 69 32.40 2.55 3.70
CA LYS A 69 33.54 1.79 3.14
C LYS A 69 33.56 1.48 1.64
N MET A 70 32.74 2.14 0.81
CA MET A 70 32.73 1.92 -0.65
C MET A 70 32.84 3.20 -1.52
N PHE A 71 33.17 4.35 -0.94
CA PHE A 71 33.59 5.53 -1.72
C PHE A 71 35.02 5.40 -2.24
N SER A 72 35.27 4.41 -3.12
CA SER A 72 36.47 4.34 -3.96
C SER A 72 36.31 3.34 -5.11
N SER A 73 35.55 3.67 -6.15
CA SER A 73 35.89 3.29 -7.55
C SER A 73 35.05 4.05 -8.58
N SER A 74 35.73 4.60 -9.59
CA SER A 74 35.22 4.92 -10.94
C SER A 74 33.86 5.63 -11.06
N SER A 75 33.81 6.92 -10.71
CA SER A 75 32.87 7.87 -11.31
C SER A 75 33.35 8.28 -12.71
N THR A 76 33.14 7.44 -13.72
CA THR A 76 33.24 7.84 -15.14
C THR A 76 31.89 8.33 -15.63
N GLY A 77 31.69 9.65 -15.56
CA GLY A 77 30.46 10.33 -15.96
C GLY A 77 30.66 11.84 -15.85
N ASP A 78 31.20 12.46 -16.90
CA ASP A 78 31.41 13.90 -16.98
C ASP A 78 30.15 14.60 -17.51
N ASP A 79 29.33 15.13 -16.60
CA ASP A 79 28.51 16.32 -16.86
C ASP A 79 28.25 17.15 -15.59
N SER A 80 29.23 17.99 -15.25
CA SER A 80 29.07 19.33 -14.66
C SER A 80 28.05 19.60 -13.51
N GLY A 81 27.83 18.64 -12.60
CA GLY A 81 27.45 18.92 -11.21
C GLY A 81 26.00 19.38 -10.94
N LYS A 82 25.08 19.16 -11.88
CA LYS A 82 23.63 19.32 -11.63
C LYS A 82 23.04 17.99 -11.14
N PRO A 83 22.06 18.01 -10.22
CA PRO A 83 21.48 16.78 -9.69
C PRO A 83 20.75 15.96 -10.77
N VAL A 84 20.72 14.65 -10.59
CA VAL A 84 19.87 13.68 -11.31
C VAL A 84 18.73 13.18 -10.41
N VAL A 85 17.78 12.42 -10.97
CA VAL A 85 16.62 11.91 -10.20
C VAL A 85 17.06 11.05 -9.01
N ALA A 86 18.12 10.25 -9.17
CA ALA A 86 18.71 9.45 -8.08
C ALA A 86 19.18 10.31 -6.88
N ASP A 87 19.65 11.54 -7.10
CA ASP A 87 20.12 12.43 -6.03
C ASP A 87 18.98 13.02 -5.19
N VAL A 88 17.79 13.18 -5.77
CA VAL A 88 16.68 13.94 -5.17
C VAL A 88 15.63 13.03 -4.53
N LEU A 89 15.40 11.84 -5.09
CA LEU A 89 14.54 10.80 -4.51
C LEU A 89 14.74 10.57 -3.00
N PRO A 90 15.97 10.29 -2.48
CA PRO A 90 16.17 9.99 -1.07
C PRO A 90 16.09 11.21 -0.14
N LYS A 91 16.04 12.43 -0.68
CA LYS A 91 15.89 13.67 0.11
C LYS A 91 14.44 13.88 0.54
N ASN A 92 13.48 13.33 -0.21
CA ASN A 92 12.06 13.61 -0.03
C ASN A 92 11.38 12.63 0.93
N ARG A 93 11.26 13.05 2.20
CA ARG A 93 10.64 12.26 3.29
C ARG A 93 9.24 11.74 3.00
N ALA A 94 8.46 12.39 2.11
CA ALA A 94 7.10 11.96 1.79
C ALA A 94 7.04 10.67 0.96
N ILE A 95 8.15 10.29 0.29
CA ILE A 95 8.24 9.15 -0.63
C ILE A 95 9.38 8.17 -0.27
N ASN A 96 9.98 8.30 0.92
CA ASN A 96 11.11 7.47 1.36
C ASN A 96 10.92 5.96 1.16
N ILE A 97 9.70 5.42 1.34
CA ILE A 97 9.45 3.99 1.11
C ILE A 97 9.71 3.62 -0.36
N PHE A 98 9.20 4.43 -1.30
CA PHE A 98 9.42 4.23 -2.73
C PHE A 98 10.90 4.43 -3.12
N ALA A 99 11.53 5.49 -2.61
CA ALA A 99 12.95 5.78 -2.87
C ALA A 99 13.90 4.71 -2.32
N SER A 100 13.52 3.98 -1.26
CA SER A 100 14.25 2.79 -0.80
C SER A 100 14.09 1.61 -1.76
N LEU A 101 12.90 1.40 -2.35
CA LEU A 101 12.65 0.30 -3.29
C LEU A 101 13.39 0.48 -4.62
N THR A 102 13.47 1.69 -5.17
CA THR A 102 14.17 1.94 -6.45
C THR A 102 15.65 1.53 -6.42
N ARG A 103 16.27 1.55 -5.23
CA ARG A 103 17.67 1.18 -5.01
C ARG A 103 17.92 -0.31 -4.80
N GLN A 104 16.87 -1.14 -4.71
CA GLN A 104 17.00 -2.59 -4.59
C GLN A 104 17.17 -3.29 -5.95
N PHE A 105 16.99 -2.55 -7.05
CA PHE A 105 17.00 -3.06 -8.42
C PHE A 105 18.01 -2.28 -9.25
N GLU A 106 19.17 -2.89 -9.53
CA GLU A 106 20.26 -2.26 -10.28
C GLU A 106 19.82 -1.62 -11.62
N PRO A 107 18.97 -2.27 -12.46
CA PRO A 107 18.54 -1.66 -13.72
C PRO A 107 17.76 -0.35 -13.54
N ILE A 108 17.12 -0.18 -12.38
CA ILE A 108 16.38 1.02 -12.01
C ILE A 108 17.33 2.08 -11.44
N GLU A 109 18.15 1.73 -10.45
CA GLU A 109 19.13 2.67 -9.87
C GLU A 109 20.08 3.22 -10.94
N SER A 110 20.59 2.35 -11.81
CA SER A 110 21.44 2.67 -12.96
C SER A 110 20.77 3.64 -13.92
N ARG A 111 19.50 3.40 -14.31
CA ARG A 111 18.73 4.30 -15.19
C ARG A 111 18.46 5.66 -14.54
N LEU A 112 18.10 5.70 -13.25
CA LEU A 112 17.80 6.95 -12.54
C LEU A 112 19.04 7.83 -12.32
N ASN A 113 20.23 7.21 -12.34
CA ASN A 113 21.53 7.86 -12.21
C ASN A 113 22.17 8.26 -13.56
N ASP A 114 21.77 7.63 -14.67
CA ASP A 114 22.26 7.98 -16.02
C ASP A 114 21.68 9.34 -16.47
N SER A 115 22.56 10.34 -16.60
CA SER A 115 22.19 11.70 -17.02
C SER A 115 21.64 11.76 -18.46
N SER A 116 21.93 10.76 -19.29
CA SER A 116 21.46 10.66 -20.68
C SER A 116 20.08 10.02 -20.84
N LYS A 117 19.46 9.55 -19.74
CA LYS A 117 18.20 8.77 -19.77
C LYS A 117 17.07 9.58 -19.16
N ASN A 118 16.37 10.33 -20.01
CA ASN A 118 15.19 11.08 -19.59
C ASN A 118 14.15 10.15 -18.94
N VAL A 119 13.65 10.56 -17.78
CA VAL A 119 12.72 9.77 -16.95
C VAL A 119 11.77 10.67 -16.17
N THR A 120 10.50 10.31 -16.10
CA THR A 120 9.54 10.94 -15.18
C THR A 120 9.15 9.90 -14.14
N VAL A 121 9.49 10.14 -12.88
CA VAL A 121 9.23 9.22 -11.78
C VAL A 121 7.96 9.62 -11.05
N LEU A 122 7.00 8.70 -11.03
CA LEU A 122 5.69 8.87 -10.42
C LEU A 122 5.72 8.29 -9.00
N ALA A 123 6.34 8.98 -8.05
CA ALA A 123 6.59 8.45 -6.72
C ALA A 123 5.32 8.51 -5.82
N PRO A 124 4.73 7.36 -5.43
CA PRO A 124 3.62 7.33 -4.48
C PRO A 124 4.06 7.77 -3.08
N ARG A 125 3.25 8.59 -2.41
CA ARG A 125 3.48 8.94 -1.00
C ARG A 125 3.54 7.69 -0.12
N ASN A 126 4.32 7.76 0.97
CA ASN A 126 4.38 6.70 1.99
C ASN A 126 2.98 6.29 2.47
N SER A 127 2.09 7.26 2.67
CA SER A 127 0.70 7.02 3.07
C SER A 127 -0.12 6.28 2.01
N ALA A 128 0.14 6.51 0.72
CA ALA A 128 -0.50 5.80 -0.37
C ALA A 128 -0.10 4.31 -0.36
N ILE A 129 1.20 4.03 -0.24
CA ILE A 129 1.72 2.65 -0.15
C ILE A 129 1.20 1.95 1.12
N GLN A 130 1.19 2.63 2.26
CA GLN A 130 0.68 2.11 3.53
C GLN A 130 -0.84 1.85 3.52
N SER A 131 -1.59 2.58 2.69
CA SER A 131 -3.04 2.41 2.53
C SER A 131 -3.45 1.30 1.56
N LEU A 132 -2.49 0.61 0.92
CA LEU A 132 -2.80 -0.47 -0.02
C LEU A 132 -3.51 -1.65 0.69
N PRO A 133 -4.51 -2.28 0.05
CA PRO A 133 -5.25 -3.40 0.62
C PRO A 133 -4.45 -4.71 0.72
N ARG A 134 -3.31 -4.78 0.02
CA ARG A 134 -2.30 -5.84 0.01
C ARG A 134 -0.92 -5.20 -0.02
N LYS A 135 0.13 -5.90 0.42
CA LYS A 135 1.50 -5.40 0.31
C LYS A 135 1.94 -5.35 -1.16
N PRO A 136 2.86 -4.44 -1.57
CA PRO A 136 3.32 -4.34 -2.95
C PRO A 136 3.87 -5.64 -3.56
N TRP A 137 4.51 -6.49 -2.74
CA TRP A 137 5.12 -7.76 -3.13
C TRP A 137 4.15 -8.94 -3.23
N GLU A 138 2.93 -8.81 -2.70
CA GLU A 138 1.91 -9.87 -2.72
C GLU A 138 1.15 -9.80 -4.04
N ASN A 139 0.93 -10.95 -4.69
CA ASN A 139 0.17 -11.09 -5.92
C ASN A 139 -0.95 -12.14 -5.69
N PRO A 140 -2.23 -11.79 -5.92
CA PRO A 140 -3.33 -12.74 -5.80
C PRO A 140 -3.13 -14.05 -6.58
N GLU A 141 -2.51 -13.99 -7.77
CA GLU A 141 -2.25 -15.18 -8.58
C GLU A 141 -1.23 -16.14 -7.94
N ASP A 142 -0.26 -15.63 -7.17
CA ASP A 142 0.72 -16.47 -6.48
C ASP A 142 0.05 -17.25 -5.35
N TYR A 143 -0.92 -16.65 -4.64
CA TYR A 143 -1.69 -17.36 -3.63
C TYR A 143 -2.52 -18.51 -4.22
N GLU A 144 -3.12 -18.30 -5.40
CA GLU A 144 -3.87 -19.34 -6.11
C GLU A 144 -2.96 -20.49 -6.59
N LYS A 145 -1.74 -20.18 -7.05
CA LYS A 145 -0.79 -21.15 -7.62
C LYS A 145 0.03 -21.90 -6.57
N PHE A 146 0.39 -21.25 -5.47
CA PHE A 146 1.36 -21.75 -4.49
C PHE A 146 0.79 -21.99 -3.07
N GLY A 147 -0.53 -21.89 -2.88
CA GLY A 147 -1.21 -22.41 -1.69
C GLY A 147 -1.44 -21.40 -0.56
N GLY A 148 -1.79 -20.15 -0.89
CA GLY A 148 -2.02 -19.10 0.11
C GLY A 148 -0.71 -18.66 0.78
N VAL A 149 -0.67 -18.55 2.10
CA VAL A 149 0.43 -17.90 2.85
C VAL A 149 1.82 -18.44 2.47
N SER A 150 1.95 -19.74 2.19
CA SER A 150 3.21 -20.38 1.76
C SER A 150 3.73 -19.94 0.38
N ALA A 151 2.97 -19.15 -0.39
CA ALA A 151 3.42 -18.61 -1.67
C ALA A 151 4.71 -17.75 -1.58
N TYR A 152 4.98 -17.18 -0.40
CA TYR A 152 6.16 -16.35 -0.12
C TYR A 152 7.09 -16.95 0.93
N GLU A 153 6.96 -18.24 1.26
CA GLU A 153 7.87 -18.94 2.18
C GLU A 153 9.10 -19.50 1.44
N GLY A 154 10.27 -19.39 2.06
CA GLY A 154 11.54 -19.89 1.53
C GLY A 154 12.09 -19.09 0.34
N GLN A 155 13.25 -19.51 -0.18
CA GLN A 155 14.00 -18.75 -1.20
C GLN A 155 13.18 -18.44 -2.46
N GLU A 156 12.41 -19.41 -2.98
CA GLU A 156 11.56 -19.19 -4.16
C GLU A 156 10.43 -18.19 -3.88
N GLY A 157 9.93 -18.16 -2.64
CA GLY A 157 8.94 -17.19 -2.19
C GLY A 157 9.52 -15.79 -2.10
N GLU A 158 10.71 -15.66 -1.50
CA GLU A 158 11.46 -14.39 -1.46
C GLU A 158 11.77 -13.86 -2.86
N ASP A 159 12.16 -14.74 -3.80
CA ASP A 159 12.44 -14.37 -5.18
C ASP A 159 11.17 -13.91 -5.93
N ARG A 160 10.01 -14.56 -5.70
CA ARG A 160 8.69 -14.10 -6.22
C ARG A 160 8.33 -12.73 -5.65
N ALA A 161 8.45 -12.54 -4.33
CA ALA A 161 8.18 -11.27 -3.67
C ALA A 161 9.07 -10.13 -4.21
N LYS A 162 10.36 -10.42 -4.45
CA LYS A 162 11.32 -9.48 -5.05
C LYS A 162 10.95 -9.12 -6.50
N GLN A 163 10.52 -10.08 -7.32
CA GLN A 163 10.04 -9.80 -8.68
C GLN A 163 8.79 -8.93 -8.68
N ASN A 164 7.82 -9.20 -7.79
CA ASN A 164 6.61 -8.39 -7.65
C ASN A 164 6.94 -6.94 -7.22
N LEU A 165 7.93 -6.75 -6.33
CA LEU A 165 8.44 -5.41 -5.99
C LEU A 165 9.11 -4.70 -7.17
N GLN A 166 9.86 -5.42 -8.02
CA GLN A 166 10.47 -4.83 -9.20
C GLN A 166 9.40 -4.28 -10.14
N ARG A 167 8.37 -5.09 -10.46
CA ARG A 167 7.24 -4.67 -11.31
C ARG A 167 6.47 -3.49 -10.73
N PHE A 168 6.26 -3.49 -9.40
CA PHE A 168 5.68 -2.35 -8.69
C PHE A 168 6.49 -1.07 -8.92
N VAL A 169 7.82 -1.12 -8.81
CA VAL A 169 8.70 0.04 -9.07
C VAL A 169 8.64 0.45 -10.55
N GLU A 170 8.75 -0.51 -11.47
CA GLU A 170 8.76 -0.28 -12.92
C GLU A 170 7.47 0.37 -13.45
N ALA A 171 6.30 0.01 -12.89
CA ALA A 171 5.01 0.64 -13.20
C ALA A 171 4.93 2.14 -12.81
N HIS A 172 5.82 2.62 -11.95
CA HIS A 172 5.88 4.02 -11.52
C HIS A 172 6.96 4.84 -12.26
N ILE A 173 7.57 4.27 -13.31
CA ILE A 173 8.65 4.92 -14.06
C ILE A 173 8.25 5.09 -15.53
N ILE A 174 8.11 6.35 -15.94
CA ILE A 174 7.88 6.75 -17.33
C ILE A 174 9.25 7.00 -18.00
N PRO A 175 9.61 6.27 -19.08
CA PRO A 175 10.93 6.36 -19.72
C PRO A 175 11.08 7.60 -20.63
N THR A 176 10.39 8.69 -20.32
CA THR A 176 10.32 9.93 -21.11
C THR A 176 10.15 11.13 -20.18
N SER A 177 10.86 12.22 -20.48
CA SER A 177 10.72 13.51 -19.81
C SER A 177 11.23 14.62 -20.74
N PRO A 178 10.60 15.81 -20.79
CA PRO A 178 9.31 16.14 -20.16
C PRO A 178 8.15 15.35 -20.80
N TRP A 179 7.22 14.88 -19.99
CA TRP A 179 6.07 14.08 -20.45
C TRP A 179 4.85 14.98 -20.69
N ARG A 180 4.29 14.98 -21.91
CA ARG A 180 3.32 16.01 -22.33
C ARG A 180 1.87 15.64 -21.98
N GLU A 181 1.02 16.65 -21.82
CA GLU A 181 -0.39 16.42 -21.51
C GLU A 181 -1.10 15.62 -22.61
N GLY A 182 -1.85 14.60 -22.21
CA GLY A 182 -2.55 13.69 -23.11
C GLY A 182 -1.66 12.69 -23.87
N GLU A 183 -0.34 12.78 -23.74
CA GLU A 183 0.62 11.85 -24.35
C GLU A 183 0.55 10.49 -23.65
N GLU A 184 0.21 9.45 -24.41
CA GLU A 184 0.20 8.07 -23.90
C GLU A 184 1.60 7.47 -24.00
N VAL A 185 2.18 7.12 -22.85
CA VAL A 185 3.53 6.56 -22.74
C VAL A 185 3.46 5.26 -21.93
N GLU A 186 4.21 4.26 -22.38
CA GLU A 186 4.36 2.98 -21.70
C GLU A 186 5.40 3.09 -20.58
N THR A 187 5.01 2.69 -19.37
CA THR A 187 5.92 2.59 -18.21
C THR A 187 6.96 1.48 -18.44
N LEU A 188 8.02 1.44 -17.62
CA LEU A 188 8.94 0.30 -17.65
C LEU A 188 8.24 -1.03 -17.30
N GLY A 189 7.12 -0.98 -16.56
CA GLY A 189 6.27 -2.13 -16.24
C GLY A 189 5.28 -2.53 -17.33
N GLY A 190 5.31 -1.90 -18.52
CA GLY A 190 4.43 -2.22 -19.66
C GLY A 190 3.01 -1.65 -19.58
N GLU A 191 2.65 -0.98 -18.48
CA GLU A 191 1.35 -0.29 -18.36
C GLU A 191 1.39 1.06 -19.10
N LYS A 192 0.35 1.34 -19.90
CA LYS A 192 0.22 2.58 -20.66
C LYS A 192 -0.51 3.64 -19.86
N LEU A 193 0.17 4.75 -19.59
CA LEU A 193 -0.37 5.87 -18.84
C LEU A 193 -0.43 7.11 -19.73
N LYS A 194 -1.33 8.03 -19.38
CA LYS A 194 -1.34 9.42 -19.84
C LYS A 194 -1.78 10.31 -18.69
N TRP A 195 -1.38 11.57 -18.67
CA TRP A 195 -1.90 12.53 -17.72
C TRP A 195 -2.81 13.57 -18.36
N THR A 196 -3.74 14.09 -17.58
CA THR A 196 -4.71 15.12 -17.97
C THR A 196 -4.86 16.14 -16.84
N LYS A 197 -4.95 17.41 -17.17
CA LYS A 197 -5.23 18.49 -16.23
C LYS A 197 -6.72 18.79 -16.17
N ASN A 198 -7.27 18.91 -14.97
CA ASN A 198 -8.65 19.30 -14.73
C ASN A 198 -8.69 20.42 -13.68
N GLY A 199 -8.95 21.65 -14.12
CA GLY A 199 -8.70 22.85 -13.32
C GLY A 199 -7.22 22.97 -12.98
N ASP A 200 -6.89 23.07 -11.69
CA ASP A 200 -5.51 23.13 -11.21
C ASP A 200 -4.89 21.76 -10.89
N LYS A 201 -5.68 20.68 -10.93
CA LYS A 201 -5.24 19.32 -10.57
C LYS A 201 -4.80 18.50 -11.78
N ILE A 202 -3.78 17.66 -11.59
CA ILE A 202 -3.28 16.72 -12.60
C ILE A 202 -3.68 15.30 -12.19
N TYR A 203 -4.15 14.50 -13.15
CA TYR A 203 -4.58 13.12 -12.95
C TYR A 203 -3.87 12.18 -13.92
N ILE A 204 -3.35 11.07 -13.40
CA ILE A 204 -2.80 9.96 -14.18
C ILE A 204 -3.91 8.97 -14.52
N GLN A 205 -4.11 8.71 -15.80
CA GLN A 205 -5.06 7.76 -16.37
C GLN A 205 -4.36 6.43 -16.70
N PRO A 206 -5.06 5.27 -16.66
CA PRO A 206 -6.51 5.11 -16.51
C PRO A 206 -7.03 5.08 -15.06
N SER A 207 -6.15 4.95 -14.06
CA SER A 207 -6.54 4.76 -12.65
C SER A 207 -7.02 6.03 -11.94
N ASN A 208 -7.09 7.16 -12.64
CA ASN A 208 -7.46 8.50 -12.14
C ASN A 208 -6.72 8.90 -10.83
N VAL A 209 -5.42 8.62 -10.76
CA VAL A 209 -4.58 8.94 -9.59
C VAL A 209 -4.20 10.41 -9.63
N GLU A 210 -4.54 11.16 -8.59
CA GLU A 210 -4.17 12.58 -8.49
C GLU A 210 -2.67 12.72 -8.23
N VAL A 211 -2.01 13.63 -8.97
CA VAL A 211 -0.64 14.08 -8.68
C VAL A 211 -0.75 15.15 -7.60
N ASP A 212 -0.16 14.89 -6.44
CA ASP A 212 -0.10 15.83 -5.30
C ASP A 212 0.63 17.11 -5.72
N ASN A 213 1.84 16.95 -6.27
CA ASN A 213 2.66 18.01 -6.84
C ASN A 213 3.78 17.43 -7.71
N ILE A 214 4.27 18.23 -8.66
CA ILE A 214 5.61 18.03 -9.24
C ILE A 214 6.60 18.58 -8.22
N ALA A 215 7.53 17.75 -7.74
CA ALA A 215 8.40 18.07 -6.62
C ALA A 215 9.72 18.70 -7.07
N GLU A 216 10.40 18.06 -8.02
CA GLU A 216 11.67 18.54 -8.56
C GLU A 216 11.77 18.25 -10.06
N THR A 217 12.40 19.16 -10.80
CA THR A 217 12.83 18.97 -12.19
C THR A 217 14.36 19.05 -12.19
N VAL A 218 14.99 18.02 -12.72
CA VAL A 218 16.43 17.74 -12.63
C VAL A 218 16.99 17.40 -14.02
N THR A 219 18.31 17.20 -14.12
CA THR A 219 19.02 17.11 -15.41
C THR A 219 18.46 16.02 -16.33
N ASN A 220 18.13 14.85 -15.78
CA ASN A 220 17.60 13.71 -16.53
C ASN A 220 16.10 13.47 -16.31
N GLY A 221 15.34 14.39 -15.73
CA GLY A 221 13.94 14.07 -15.47
C GLY A 221 13.15 14.95 -14.53
N GLU A 222 12.01 14.39 -14.12
CA GLU A 222 11.06 15.00 -13.19
C GLU A 222 10.65 14.00 -12.11
N LEU A 223 10.45 14.50 -10.90
CA LEU A 223 9.91 13.75 -9.77
C LEU A 223 8.50 14.25 -9.44
N TRP A 224 7.50 13.42 -9.70
CA TRP A 224 6.08 13.72 -9.47
C TRP A 224 5.61 12.92 -8.26
N ILE A 225 5.02 13.57 -7.26
CA ILE A 225 4.48 12.89 -6.08
C ILE A 225 3.03 12.52 -6.35
N LEU A 226 2.66 11.25 -6.13
CA LEU A 226 1.30 10.77 -6.31
C LEU A 226 0.52 10.66 -5.00
N SER A 227 -0.75 11.02 -5.07
CA SER A 227 -1.73 10.85 -4.00
C SER A 227 -2.04 9.39 -3.69
N GLY A 228 -1.90 8.53 -4.71
CA GLY A 228 -2.19 7.09 -4.74
C GLY A 228 -1.08 6.30 -5.44
N VAL A 229 -1.39 5.10 -5.89
CA VAL A 229 -0.45 4.13 -6.48
C VAL A 229 -0.89 3.76 -7.90
N ILE A 230 0.06 3.66 -8.84
CA ILE A 230 -0.19 3.17 -10.20
C ILE A 230 -0.43 1.66 -10.16
N ASN A 231 -1.37 1.18 -10.98
CA ASN A 231 -1.69 -0.24 -11.06
C ASN A 231 -0.52 -1.02 -11.71
N TYR A 232 -0.28 -2.24 -11.25
CA TYR A 232 0.83 -3.10 -11.68
C TYR A 232 0.37 -4.57 -11.68
N ARG A 233 1.04 -5.42 -12.46
CA ARG A 233 0.74 -6.85 -12.66
C ARG A 233 1.95 -7.72 -12.35
#